data_AF-S4P0T5-F1
#
_entry.id   AF-S4P0T5-F1
#
_cell.length_a   1.000
_cell.length_b   1.000
_cell.length_c   1.000
_cell.angle_alpha   90.00
_cell.angle_beta   90.00
_cell.angle_gamma   90.00
#
_symmetry.space_group_name_H-M   'P 1'
#
loop_
_entity.id
_entity.type
_entity.pdbx_description
1 polymer ?
#
loop_
_entity_poly.entity_id
_entity_poly.type
_entity_poly.pdbx_seq_one_letter_code
_entity_poly.pdbx_strand_id
1 'polypeptide(L)'
;MQFYKERILNAAQLKRLSEHKYSCTSASILDAWLQPWWCWLVSKTPLWLAPNLITILGLIVNIVTTLILIWYSPDARQEPPRWACALCALGVFVYQSLDAIDGKQARRTGS
;
A
#
# COMPACT_ATOMS: atom_id res chain seq x y z
N MET A 1 34.20 8.63 -10.31
CA MET A 1 33.00 7.79 -10.11
C MET A 1 33.18 6.54 -10.96
N GLN A 2 33.77 5.50 -10.38
CA GLN A 2 34.37 4.37 -11.11
C GLN A 2 33.87 3.04 -10.53
N PHE A 3 32.55 2.92 -10.38
CA PHE A 3 31.86 1.68 -10.07
C PHE A 3 31.18 1.20 -11.36
N TYR A 4 31.19 -0.10 -11.64
CA TYR A 4 30.66 -0.76 -12.85
C TYR A 4 31.58 -0.80 -14.08
N LYS A 5 32.73 -1.47 -13.98
CA LYS A 5 33.44 -2.00 -15.16
C LYS A 5 33.30 -3.51 -15.35
N GLU A 6 32.82 -4.23 -14.32
CA GLU A 6 32.57 -5.67 -14.39
C GLU A 6 31.07 -5.98 -14.33
N ARG A 7 30.61 -6.92 -15.17
CA ARG A 7 29.24 -7.45 -15.10
C ARG A 7 29.10 -8.24 -13.80
N ILE A 8 28.42 -7.64 -12.83
CA ILE A 8 28.16 -8.25 -11.51
C ILE A 8 27.33 -9.55 -11.62
N LEU A 9 26.50 -9.66 -12.66
CA LEU A 9 25.66 -10.84 -12.92
C LEU A 9 26.11 -11.57 -14.19
N ASN A 10 26.27 -12.89 -14.08
CA ASN A 10 26.51 -13.76 -15.22
C ASN A 10 25.21 -14.01 -16.01
N ALA A 11 25.31 -14.43 -17.28
CA ALA A 11 24.17 -14.65 -18.17
C ALA A 11 23.12 -15.61 -17.58
N ALA A 12 23.54 -16.64 -16.85
CA ALA A 12 22.65 -17.56 -16.15
C ALA A 12 21.88 -16.86 -15.01
N GLN A 13 22.51 -15.96 -14.27
CA GLN A 13 21.85 -15.18 -13.21
C GLN A 13 20.86 -14.17 -13.81
N LEU A 14 21.23 -13.53 -14.94
CA LEU A 14 20.33 -12.64 -15.67
C LEU A 14 19.08 -13.38 -16.18
N LYS A 15 19.26 -14.59 -16.72
CA LYS A 15 18.17 -15.44 -17.17
C LYS A 15 17.24 -15.82 -16.01
N ARG A 16 17.79 -16.25 -14.87
CA ARG A 16 17.00 -16.54 -13.66
C ARG A 16 16.29 -15.32 -13.10
N LEU A 17 16.88 -14.13 -13.21
CA LEU A 17 16.25 -12.87 -12.80
C LEU A 17 15.04 -12.56 -13.70
N SER A 18 15.18 -12.76 -15.01
CA SER A 18 14.09 -12.58 -15.98
C SER A 18 12.96 -13.60 -15.80
N GLU A 19 13.27 -14.81 -15.33
CA GLU A 19 12.30 -15.88 -15.09
C GLU A 19 11.71 -15.82 -13.67
N HIS A 20 12.22 -14.93 -12.81
CA HIS A 20 11.76 -14.83 -11.43
C HIS A 20 10.31 -14.35 -11.37
N LYS A 21 9.42 -15.23 -10.91
CA LYS A 21 8.05 -14.88 -10.53
C LYS A 21 8.00 -14.65 -9.03
N TYR A 22 7.50 -13.48 -8.63
CA TYR A 22 7.32 -13.14 -7.23
C TYR A 22 6.36 -14.13 -6.56
N SER A 23 6.89 -14.93 -5.63
CA SER A 23 6.14 -15.89 -4.83
C SER A 23 6.29 -15.52 -3.37
N CYS A 24 5.31 -14.77 -2.86
CA CYS A 24 5.27 -14.39 -1.45
C CYS A 24 3.97 -14.92 -0.85
N THR A 25 4.10 -15.69 0.23
CA THR A 25 2.98 -16.16 1.05
C THR A 25 3.00 -15.37 2.34
N SER A 26 1.98 -14.52 2.54
CA SER A 26 1.85 -13.74 3.77
C SER A 26 1.54 -14.67 4.96
N ALA A 27 2.24 -14.48 6.07
CA ALA A 27 2.05 -15.25 7.32
C ALA A 27 1.41 -14.42 8.45
N SER A 28 0.87 -13.24 8.14
CA SER A 28 0.30 -12.35 9.14
C SER A 28 -1.01 -12.92 9.70
N ILE A 29 -1.19 -12.83 11.03
CA ILE A 29 -2.34 -13.41 11.74
C ILE A 29 -3.68 -12.86 11.20
N LEU A 30 -3.72 -11.55 10.91
CA LEU A 30 -4.91 -10.87 10.40
C LEU A 30 -5.12 -11.07 8.89
N ASP A 31 -4.13 -11.60 8.17
CA ASP A 31 -4.20 -11.78 6.71
C ASP A 31 -5.38 -12.67 6.35
N ALA A 32 -5.54 -13.82 7.03
CA ALA A 32 -6.64 -14.75 6.78
C ALA A 32 -8.03 -14.12 6.95
N TRP A 33 -8.16 -13.15 7.87
CA TRP A 33 -9.43 -12.48 8.16
C TRP A 33 -9.71 -11.32 7.21
N LEU A 34 -8.67 -10.58 6.80
CA LEU A 34 -8.80 -9.42 5.92
C LEU A 34 -8.70 -9.80 4.43
N GLN A 35 -8.23 -10.99 4.11
CA GLN A 35 -8.11 -11.46 2.73
C GLN A 35 -9.45 -11.44 1.97
N PRO A 36 -10.58 -11.93 2.51
CA PRO A 36 -11.88 -11.82 1.83
C PRO A 36 -12.28 -10.35 1.58
N TRP A 37 -12.00 -9.47 2.54
CA TRP A 37 -12.26 -8.03 2.43
C TRP A 37 -11.45 -7.40 1.29
N TRP A 38 -10.13 -7.65 1.24
CA TRP A 38 -9.28 -7.11 0.17
C TRP A 38 -9.59 -7.71 -1.20
N CYS A 39 -9.92 -9.00 -1.28
CA CYS A 39 -10.34 -9.65 -2.52
C CYS A 39 -11.66 -9.06 -3.04
N TRP A 40 -12.62 -8.79 -2.15
CA TRP A 40 -13.84 -8.09 -2.51
C TRP A 40 -13.55 -6.66 -2.97
N LEU A 41 -12.71 -5.93 -2.24
CA LEU A 41 -12.38 -4.53 -2.54
C LEU A 41 -11.68 -4.39 -3.89
N VAL A 42 -10.66 -5.21 -4.17
CA VAL A 42 -9.97 -5.20 -5.47
C VAL A 42 -10.91 -5.57 -6.61
N SER A 43 -11.88 -6.47 -6.39
CA SER A 43 -12.87 -6.83 -7.42
C SER A 43 -13.75 -5.64 -7.85
N LYS A 44 -13.95 -4.67 -6.96
CA LYS A 44 -14.68 -3.41 -7.25
C LYS A 44 -13.78 -2.35 -7.88
N THR A 45 -12.47 -2.48 -7.76
CA THR A 45 -11.53 -1.56 -8.40
C THR A 45 -11.48 -1.79 -9.91
N PRO A 46 -11.63 -0.73 -10.73
CA PRO A 46 -11.62 -0.88 -12.17
C PRO A 46 -10.21 -1.18 -12.70
N LEU A 47 -10.10 -1.95 -13.79
CA LEU A 47 -8.82 -2.40 -14.35
C LEU A 47 -7.98 -1.27 -14.97
N TRP A 48 -8.59 -0.14 -15.32
CA TRP A 48 -7.87 1.03 -15.84
C TRP A 48 -7.11 1.79 -14.75
N LEU A 49 -7.42 1.53 -13.47
CA LEU A 49 -6.78 2.20 -12.36
C LEU A 49 -5.43 1.55 -12.08
N ALA A 50 -4.35 2.32 -12.28
CA ALA A 50 -3.00 1.88 -12.03
C ALA A 50 -2.79 1.56 -10.54
N PRO A 51 -2.05 0.48 -10.20
CA PRO A 51 -1.75 0.09 -8.82
C PRO A 51 -1.16 1.23 -7.98
N ASN A 52 -0.12 1.89 -8.50
CA ASN A 52 0.56 2.98 -7.79
C ASN A 52 -0.35 4.18 -7.51
N LEU A 53 -1.39 4.39 -8.34
CA LEU A 53 -2.36 5.46 -8.10
C LEU A 53 -3.23 5.14 -6.88
N ILE A 54 -3.55 3.87 -6.64
CA ILE A 54 -4.31 3.43 -5.45
C ILE A 54 -3.51 3.77 -4.18
N THR A 55 -2.22 3.47 -4.16
CA THR A 55 -1.31 3.78 -3.05
C THR A 55 -1.24 5.28 -2.79
N ILE A 56 -1.08 6.09 -3.86
CA ILE A 56 -1.01 7.55 -3.75
C ILE A 56 -2.33 8.13 -3.20
N LEU A 57 -3.47 7.65 -3.69
CA LEU A 57 -4.78 8.09 -3.21
C LEU A 57 -4.97 7.75 -1.73
N GLY A 58 -4.60 6.54 -1.31
CA GLY A 58 -4.61 6.18 0.10
C GLY A 58 -3.73 7.09 0.94
N LEU A 59 -2.51 7.36 0.48
CA LEU A 59 -1.57 8.23 1.20
C LEU A 59 -2.11 9.65 1.34
N ILE A 60 -2.73 10.21 0.30
CA ILE A 60 -3.37 11.53 0.34
C ILE A 60 -4.48 11.54 1.39
N VAL A 61 -5.35 10.52 1.41
CA VAL A 61 -6.41 10.41 2.43
C VAL A 61 -5.82 10.40 3.83
N ASN A 62 -4.78 9.59 4.06
CA ASN A 62 -4.12 9.50 5.36
C ASN A 62 -3.52 10.85 5.80
N ILE A 63 -2.81 11.54 4.89
CA ILE A 63 -2.24 12.86 5.13
C ILE A 63 -3.33 13.85 5.50
N VAL A 64 -4.41 13.94 4.71
CA VAL A 64 -5.52 14.87 4.98
C VAL A 64 -6.15 14.61 6.34
N THR A 65 -6.48 13.35 6.67
CA THR A 65 -7.08 13.02 7.96
C THR A 65 -6.15 13.30 9.14
N THR A 66 -4.85 13.09 8.96
CA THR A 66 -3.83 13.38 9.96
C THR A 66 -3.65 14.89 10.16
N LEU A 67 -3.63 15.67 9.08
CA LEU A 67 -3.54 17.13 9.15
C LEU A 67 -4.77 17.74 9.84
N ILE A 68 -5.97 17.20 9.61
CA ILE A 68 -7.19 17.62 10.32
C ILE A 68 -7.01 17.37 11.83
N LEU A 69 -6.53 16.19 12.23
CA LEU A 69 -6.29 15.87 13.64
C LEU A 69 -5.24 16.81 14.27
N ILE A 70 -4.12 17.04 13.58
CA ILE A 70 -3.05 17.95 14.02
C ILE A 70 -3.58 19.39 14.13
N TRP A 71 -4.48 19.82 13.24
CA TRP A 71 -5.06 21.15 13.30
C TRP A 71 -5.90 21.36 14.56
N TYR A 72 -6.62 20.33 15.03
CA TYR A 72 -7.39 20.39 16.28
C TYR A 72 -6.55 20.23 17.54
N SER A 73 -5.43 19.52 17.48
CA SER A 73 -4.55 19.33 18.64
C SER A 73 -3.08 19.30 18.23
N PRO A 74 -2.48 20.48 17.91
CA PRO A 74 -1.09 20.55 17.47
C PRO A 74 -0.11 20.21 18.59
N ASP A 75 -0.47 20.52 19.84
CA ASP A 75 0.36 20.25 21.01
C ASP A 75 0.07 18.90 21.67
N ALA A 76 -0.89 18.11 21.17
CA ALA A 76 -1.38 16.86 21.76
C ALA A 76 -1.80 16.94 23.24
N ARG A 77 -1.93 18.15 23.80
CA ARG A 77 -2.29 18.42 25.20
C ARG A 77 -3.79 18.57 25.41
N GLN A 78 -4.51 18.95 24.37
CA GLN A 78 -5.95 19.11 24.40
C GLN A 78 -6.58 17.88 23.75
N GLU A 79 -7.64 17.35 24.36
CA GLU A 79 -8.40 16.26 23.77
C GLU A 79 -9.00 16.71 22.44
N PRO A 80 -8.56 16.13 21.30
CA PRO A 80 -9.14 16.47 20.03
C PRO A 80 -10.62 16.07 20.01
N PRO A 81 -11.47 16.73 19.20
CA PRO A 81 -12.85 16.32 19.02
C PRO A 81 -12.93 14.83 18.69
N ARG A 82 -13.81 14.09 19.37
CA ARG A 82 -13.95 12.62 19.19
C ARG A 82 -14.19 12.23 17.73
N TRP A 83 -14.88 13.08 16.97
CA TRP A 83 -15.11 12.88 15.54
C TRP A 83 -13.83 12.98 14.71
N ALA A 84 -12.87 13.85 15.08
CA ALA A 84 -11.60 14.00 14.38
C ALA A 84 -10.71 12.77 14.62
N CYS A 85 -10.71 12.23 15.84
CA CYS A 85 -10.05 10.96 16.14
C CYS A 85 -10.69 9.80 15.37
N ALA A 86 -12.03 9.72 15.32
CA ALA A 86 -12.74 8.71 14.54
C ALA A 86 -12.44 8.82 13.03
N LEU A 87 -12.36 10.04 12.50
CA LEU A 87 -12.00 10.30 11.11
C LEU A 87 -10.55 9.88 10.81
N CYS A 88 -9.62 10.13 11.72
CA CYS A 88 -8.24 9.68 11.60
C CYS A 88 -8.13 8.14 11.60
N ALA A 89 -8.84 7.48 12.52
CA ALA A 89 -8.88 6.01 12.56
C ALA A 89 -9.47 5.41 11.27
N LEU A 90 -10.54 6.02 10.76
CA LEU A 90 -11.12 5.65 9.46
C LEU A 90 -10.11 5.89 8.31
N GLY A 91 -9.42 7.02 8.32
CA GLY A 91 -8.40 7.36 7.31
C GLY A 91 -7.27 6.33 7.26
N VAL A 92 -6.75 5.93 8.43
CA VAL A 92 -5.74 4.86 8.53
C VAL A 92 -6.30 3.52 8.05
N PHE A 93 -7.55 3.19 8.40
CA PHE A 93 -8.19 1.96 7.94
C PHE A 93 -8.38 1.91 6.41
N VAL A 94 -8.74 3.05 5.80
CA VAL A 94 -8.84 3.19 4.35
C VAL A 94 -7.45 3.09 3.73
N TYR A 95 -6.46 3.79 4.27
CA TYR A 95 -5.08 3.75 3.80
C TYR A 95 -4.53 2.32 3.75
N GLN A 96 -4.60 1.58 4.85
CA GLN A 96 -4.12 0.19 4.88
C GLN A 96 -4.92 -0.72 3.94
N SER A 97 -6.22 -0.46 3.75
CA SER A 97 -7.03 -1.25 2.82
C SER A 97 -6.62 -1.01 1.37
N LEU A 98 -6.31 0.24 1.00
CA LEU A 98 -5.89 0.63 -0.34
C LEU A 98 -4.46 0.13 -0.64
N ASP A 99 -3.57 0.23 0.33
CA ASP A 99 -2.21 -0.34 0.25
C ASP A 99 -2.27 -1.87 0.07
N ALA A 100 -3.11 -2.58 0.82
CA ALA A 100 -3.21 -4.04 0.71
C ALA A 100 -3.79 -4.55 -0.62
N ILE A 101 -4.51 -3.71 -1.39
CA ILE A 101 -5.08 -4.08 -2.69
C ILE A 101 -4.21 -3.67 -3.87
N ASP A 102 -3.24 -2.76 -3.72
CA ASP A 102 -2.44 -2.28 -4.85
C ASP A 102 -1.65 -3.42 -5.52
N GLY A 103 -1.00 -4.27 -4.75
CA GLY A 103 -0.24 -5.42 -5.25
C GLY A 103 -1.16 -6.51 -5.79
N LYS A 104 -2.38 -6.62 -5.26
CA LYS A 104 -3.41 -7.51 -5.82
C LYS A 104 -3.89 -6.99 -7.18
N GLN A 105 -4.00 -5.68 -7.33
CA GLN A 105 -4.34 -5.04 -8.59
C GLN A 105 -3.20 -5.15 -9.61
N ALA A 106 -1.94 -4.98 -9.19
CA ALA A 106 -0.76 -5.15 -10.04
C ALA A 106 -0.72 -6.55 -10.67
N ARG A 107 -1.02 -7.59 -9.88
CA ARG A 107 -1.17 -8.97 -10.37
C ARG A 107 -2.30 -9.13 -11.39
N ARG A 108 -3.39 -8.35 -11.28
CA ARG A 108 -4.52 -8.36 -12.24
C ARG A 108 -4.20 -7.60 -13.52
N THR A 109 -3.42 -6.52 -13.44
CA THR A 109 -3.05 -5.70 -14.60
C THR A 109 -1.76 -6.16 -15.28
N GLY A 110 -1.05 -7.13 -14.69
CA GLY A 110 0.24 -7.63 -15.21
C GLY A 110 1.36 -6.60 -15.09
N SER A 111 1.24 -5.67 -14.14
CA SER A 111 2.22 -4.61 -13.86
C SER A 111 3.15 -5.00 -12.73
#